data_AF-A0A316M8F0-F1
#
_entry.id   AF-A0A316M8F0-F1
#
_cell.length_a   1.000
_cell.length_b   1.000
_cell.length_c   1.000
_cell.angle_alpha   90.00
_cell.angle_beta   90.00
_cell.angle_gamma   90.00
#
_symmetry.space_group_name_H-M   'P 1'
#
loop_
_entity.id
_entity.type
_entity.pdbx_description
1 polymer ?
#
loop_
_entity_poly.entity_id
_entity_poly.type
_entity_poly.pdbx_seq_one_letter_code
_entity_poly.pdbx_strand_id
1 'polypeptide(L)'
;MKENRKLLKEVLKEIRHDMTDEEVLNLLADSKISENTSRAAEKYTIGQRAADAIARFAGSWAFIFAFTGVLILWMVINTLLAAKAFDPFPFILLNLVLSCVAAIQAPLIMMSQNRQEEKDRRRAENDYKVNLKTEIMIEDLYDKVNAILAKQNALEKQLQGKNTPKSSV
;
A
#
# COMPACT_ATOMS: atom_id res chain seq x y z
N MET A 1 -0.73 20.45 -34.47
CA MET A 1 0.04 21.24 -33.46
C MET A 1 -0.81 22.29 -32.73
N LYS A 2 -1.71 23.04 -33.38
CA LYS A 2 -2.58 24.04 -32.70
C LYS A 2 -3.80 23.43 -32.00
N GLU A 3 -4.32 22.30 -32.50
CA GLU A 3 -5.48 21.59 -31.92
C GLU A 3 -5.17 20.94 -30.57
N ASN A 4 -4.01 20.27 -30.44
CA ASN A 4 -3.61 19.64 -29.18
C ASN A 4 -3.44 20.63 -28.02
N ARG A 5 -3.04 21.88 -28.30
CA ARG A 5 -2.94 22.93 -27.27
C ARG A 5 -4.31 23.46 -26.85
N LYS A 6 -5.33 23.32 -27.70
CA LYS A 6 -6.70 23.70 -27.41
C LYS A 6 -7.34 22.65 -26.50
N LEU A 7 -7.19 21.37 -26.83
CA LEU A 7 -7.64 20.24 -26.01
C LEU A 7 -6.95 20.20 -24.65
N LEU A 8 -5.63 20.44 -24.58
CA LEU A 8 -4.92 20.55 -23.30
C LEU A 8 -5.46 21.70 -22.44
N LYS A 9 -5.74 22.86 -23.04
CA LYS A 9 -6.32 24.01 -22.32
C LYS A 9 -7.77 23.77 -21.92
N GLU A 10 -8.50 22.95 -22.66
CA GLU A 10 -9.89 22.60 -22.39
C GLU A 10 -9.97 21.59 -21.25
N VAL A 11 -9.15 20.53 -21.28
CA VAL A 11 -8.97 19.57 -20.18
C VAL A 11 -8.40 20.23 -18.92
N LEU A 12 -7.41 21.14 -19.04
CA LEU A 12 -6.90 21.96 -17.92
C LEU A 12 -7.89 23.01 -17.41
N LYS A 13 -8.93 23.32 -18.17
CA LYS A 13 -10.00 24.24 -17.74
C LYS A 13 -11.14 23.46 -17.09
N GLU A 14 -11.40 22.24 -17.55
CA GLU A 14 -12.35 21.30 -16.96
C GLU A 14 -11.84 20.78 -15.60
N ILE A 15 -10.55 20.42 -15.48
CA ILE A 15 -9.93 20.01 -14.20
C ILE A 15 -9.81 21.20 -13.21
N ARG A 16 -9.71 22.44 -13.71
CA ARG A 16 -9.58 23.65 -12.87
C ARG A 16 -10.92 24.20 -12.40
N HIS A 17 -12.04 23.80 -13.00
CA HIS A 17 -13.36 24.34 -12.66
C HIS A 17 -14.10 23.53 -11.58
N ASP A 18 -13.60 22.36 -11.20
CA ASP A 18 -14.27 21.48 -10.22
C ASP A 18 -13.63 21.48 -8.83
N MET A 19 -12.69 22.39 -8.57
CA MET A 19 -12.14 22.58 -7.24
C MET A 19 -12.08 24.07 -6.92
N THR A 20 -13.18 24.56 -6.37
CA THR A 20 -13.30 25.90 -5.80
C THR A 20 -12.18 26.10 -4.78
N ASP A 21 -11.62 27.31 -4.63
CA ASP A 21 -10.58 27.57 -3.62
C ASP A 21 -11.03 27.16 -2.20
N GLU A 22 -12.34 27.16 -1.93
CA GLU A 22 -12.96 26.62 -0.70
C GLU A 22 -12.87 25.10 -0.59
N GLU A 23 -12.89 24.36 -1.69
CA GLU A 23 -12.78 22.90 -1.74
C GLU A 23 -11.32 22.47 -1.62
N VAL A 24 -10.37 23.25 -2.18
CA VAL A 24 -8.94 23.12 -1.89
C VAL A 24 -8.66 23.46 -0.43
N LEU A 25 -9.27 24.51 0.11
CA LEU A 25 -9.15 24.87 1.52
C LEU A 25 -9.80 23.84 2.44
N ASN A 26 -10.93 23.23 2.06
CA ASN A 26 -11.53 22.11 2.77
C ASN A 26 -10.63 20.87 2.65
N LEU A 27 -10.06 20.59 1.48
CA LEU A 27 -9.08 19.51 1.29
C LEU A 27 -7.76 19.75 2.03
N LEU A 28 -7.44 20.97 2.42
CA LEU A 28 -6.28 21.30 3.26
C LEU A 28 -6.65 21.33 4.75
N ALA A 29 -7.84 21.80 5.11
CA ALA A 29 -8.35 21.90 6.48
C ALA A 29 -8.86 20.56 7.05
N ASP A 30 -9.49 19.73 6.21
CA ASP A 30 -9.91 18.36 6.50
C ASP A 30 -8.71 17.41 6.54
N SER A 31 -7.59 17.82 5.94
CA SER A 31 -6.35 17.05 5.90
C SER A 31 -5.50 17.26 7.15
N LYS A 32 -6.07 16.90 8.31
CA LYS A 32 -5.27 16.13 9.28
C LYS A 32 -4.87 14.83 8.58
N ILE A 33 -3.82 14.88 7.75
CA ILE A 33 -3.18 13.70 7.12
C ILE A 33 -2.34 12.97 8.18
N SER A 34 -3.02 12.62 9.26
CA SER A 34 -2.71 11.57 10.21
C SER A 34 -4.04 11.03 10.77
N GLU A 35 -5.14 11.17 10.02
CA GLU A 35 -6.34 10.40 10.28
C GLU A 35 -6.07 8.95 9.85
N ASN A 36 -5.33 8.26 10.72
CA ASN A 36 -5.69 6.96 11.25
C ASN A 36 -6.48 6.09 10.27
N THR A 37 -5.87 5.73 9.13
CA THR A 37 -6.37 4.69 8.21
C THR A 37 -6.54 3.33 8.92
N SER A 38 -6.09 3.23 10.18
CA SER A 38 -6.34 2.13 11.12
C SER A 38 -7.75 2.09 11.74
N ARG A 39 -8.68 3.03 11.46
CA ARG A 39 -10.01 3.05 12.11
C ARG A 39 -11.24 3.00 11.21
N ALA A 40 -11.09 2.83 9.90
CA ALA A 40 -12.13 2.11 9.16
C ALA A 40 -12.02 0.65 9.59
N ALA A 41 -12.55 0.35 10.78
CA ALA A 41 -12.72 -0.98 11.28
C ALA A 41 -13.64 -1.70 10.30
N GLU A 42 -13.03 -2.33 9.29
CA GLU A 42 -13.57 -3.54 8.69
C GLU A 42 -14.02 -4.35 9.90
N LYS A 43 -15.34 -4.52 10.03
CA LYS A 43 -15.92 -5.44 10.99
C LYS A 43 -15.42 -6.82 10.56
N TYR A 44 -14.20 -7.16 10.99
CA TYR A 44 -13.60 -8.45 10.72
C TYR A 44 -14.60 -9.47 11.26
N THR A 45 -15.19 -10.21 10.34
CA THR A 45 -16.07 -11.30 10.72
C THR A 45 -15.26 -12.25 11.62
N ILE A 46 -15.92 -12.89 12.59
CA ILE A 46 -15.23 -13.78 13.54
C ILE A 46 -14.42 -14.85 12.79
N GLY A 47 -14.93 -15.31 11.63
CA GLY A 47 -14.22 -16.21 10.72
C GLY A 47 -12.92 -15.64 10.15
N GLN A 48 -12.89 -14.36 9.75
CA GLN A 48 -11.66 -13.73 9.25
C GLN A 48 -10.60 -13.57 10.35
N ARG A 49 -11.00 -13.26 11.59
CA ARG A 49 -10.05 -13.20 12.72
C ARG A 49 -9.49 -14.59 13.08
N ALA A 50 -10.35 -15.61 13.05
CA ALA A 50 -9.94 -16.99 13.32
C ALA A 50 -8.99 -17.50 12.22
N ALA A 51 -9.30 -17.25 10.95
CA ALA A 51 -8.44 -17.60 9.83
C ALA A 51 -7.05 -16.95 9.96
N ASP A 52 -6.97 -15.72 10.47
CA ASP A 52 -5.68 -15.02 10.63
C ASP A 52 -4.85 -15.56 11.76
N ALA A 53 -5.51 -15.89 12.86
CA ALA A 53 -4.85 -16.55 13.97
C ALA A 53 -4.31 -17.92 13.52
N ILE A 54 -5.11 -18.69 12.78
CA ILE A 54 -4.74 -20.01 12.26
C ILE A 54 -3.60 -19.89 11.23
N ALA A 55 -3.68 -18.97 10.27
CA ALA A 55 -2.65 -18.78 9.26
C ALA A 55 -1.31 -18.35 9.88
N ARG A 56 -1.34 -17.43 10.87
CA ARG A 56 -0.12 -17.01 11.59
C ARG A 56 0.48 -18.14 12.44
N PHE A 57 -0.37 -18.97 13.05
CA PHE A 57 0.09 -20.10 13.84
C PHE A 57 0.67 -21.22 12.97
N ALA A 58 -0.04 -21.61 11.90
CA ALA A 58 0.38 -22.64 10.96
C ALA A 58 1.63 -22.24 10.16
N GLY A 59 1.86 -20.94 9.93
CA GLY A 59 3.06 -20.42 9.27
C GLY A 59 4.30 -20.28 10.17
N SER A 60 4.22 -20.66 11.45
CA SER A 60 5.34 -20.52 12.39
C SER A 60 6.34 -21.68 12.26
N TRP A 61 7.63 -21.37 12.30
CA TRP A 61 8.71 -22.37 12.35
C TRP A 61 8.56 -23.35 13.53
N ALA A 62 8.13 -22.86 14.69
CA ALA A 62 7.91 -23.71 15.86
C ALA A 62 6.77 -24.72 15.65
N PHE A 63 5.72 -24.34 14.92
CA PHE A 63 4.61 -25.23 14.59
C PHE A 63 5.07 -26.35 13.65
N ILE A 64 5.88 -26.02 12.63
CA ILE A 64 6.41 -27.01 11.69
C ILE A 64 7.20 -28.10 12.41
N PHE A 65 8.15 -27.71 13.28
CA PHE A 65 8.95 -28.69 14.03
C PHE A 65 8.10 -29.52 15.01
N ALA A 66 7.16 -28.89 15.73
CA ALA A 66 6.27 -29.61 16.63
C ALA A 66 5.38 -30.61 15.87
N PHE A 67 4.80 -30.19 14.74
CA PHE A 67 3.96 -31.03 13.89
C PHE A 67 4.73 -32.23 13.34
N THR A 68 5.92 -32.01 12.78
CA THR A 68 6.80 -33.09 12.31
C THR A 68 7.18 -34.04 13.45
N GLY A 69 7.46 -33.52 14.65
CA GLY A 69 7.75 -34.33 15.83
C GLY A 69 6.58 -35.24 16.22
N VAL A 70 5.35 -34.72 16.20
CA VAL A 70 4.13 -35.52 16.47
C VAL A 70 3.93 -36.61 15.42
N LEU A 71 4.19 -36.33 14.14
CA LEU A 71 4.11 -37.34 13.07
C LEU A 71 5.12 -38.48 13.28
N ILE A 72 6.38 -38.14 13.57
CA ILE A 72 7.43 -39.13 13.85
C ILE A 72 7.05 -39.95 15.09
N LEU A 73 6.58 -39.30 16.16
CA LEU A 73 6.17 -39.98 17.37
C LEU A 73 5.01 -40.95 17.10
N TRP A 74 4.02 -40.55 16.31
CA TRP A 74 2.90 -41.40 15.91
C TRP A 74 3.36 -42.64 15.13
N MET A 75 4.27 -42.45 14.18
CA MET A 75 4.86 -43.54 13.41
C MET A 75 5.61 -44.51 14.33
N VAL A 76 6.48 -43.99 15.22
CA VAL A 76 7.26 -44.82 16.16
C VAL A 76 6.35 -45.63 17.09
N ILE A 77 5.34 -45.00 17.69
CA ILE A 77 4.39 -45.70 18.58
C ILE A 77 3.67 -46.82 17.82
N ASN A 78 3.13 -46.55 16.63
CA ASN A 78 2.39 -47.54 15.86
C ASN A 78 3.30 -48.67 15.33
N THR A 79 4.56 -48.36 14.95
CA THR A 79 5.52 -49.39 14.56
C THR A 79 5.89 -50.30 15.73
N LEU A 80 6.10 -49.75 16.93
CA LEU A 80 6.44 -50.54 18.13
C LEU A 80 5.28 -51.40 18.63
N LEU A 81 4.04 -50.95 18.46
CA LEU A 81 2.85 -51.72 18.86
C LEU A 81 2.54 -52.89 17.92
N ALA A 82 3.08 -52.89 16.69
CA ALA A 82 3.00 -53.95 15.69
C ALA A 82 1.62 -54.65 15.59
N ALA A 83 1.41 -55.76 16.31
CA ALA A 83 0.18 -56.54 16.30
C ALA A 83 -1.03 -55.88 17.00
N LYS A 84 -0.80 -54.87 17.84
CA LYS A 84 -1.82 -54.03 18.49
C LYS A 84 -1.87 -52.60 17.93
N ALA A 85 -1.18 -52.34 16.82
CA ALA A 85 -1.11 -51.02 16.23
C ALA A 85 -2.49 -50.56 15.75
N PHE A 86 -2.84 -49.32 16.06
CA PHE A 86 -4.08 -48.70 15.61
C PHE A 86 -3.98 -48.27 14.14
N ASP A 87 -2.77 -47.92 13.69
CA ASP A 87 -2.44 -47.55 12.32
C ASP A 87 -1.18 -48.31 11.86
N PRO A 88 -1.29 -49.60 11.47
CA PRO A 88 -0.16 -50.39 10.99
C PRO A 88 0.43 -49.80 9.70
N PHE A 89 1.72 -50.06 9.45
CA PHE A 89 2.35 -49.72 8.18
C PHE A 89 1.53 -50.31 7.01
N PRO A 90 1.07 -49.52 6.03
CA PRO A 90 1.62 -48.23 5.54
C PRO A 90 0.99 -46.93 6.09
N PHE A 91 0.39 -46.92 7.29
CA PHE A 91 -0.20 -45.75 7.96
C PHE A 91 -1.36 -45.08 7.20
N ILE A 92 -2.43 -45.82 6.94
CA ILE A 92 -3.58 -45.35 6.15
C ILE A 92 -4.30 -44.17 6.83
N LEU A 93 -4.41 -44.18 8.16
CA LEU A 93 -5.12 -43.13 8.89
C LEU A 93 -4.31 -41.83 8.89
N LEU A 94 -3.00 -41.92 9.12
CA LEU A 94 -2.12 -40.76 9.04
C LEU A 94 -2.15 -40.14 7.63
N ASN A 95 -2.13 -40.97 6.59
CA ASN A 95 -2.23 -40.50 5.21
C ASN A 95 -3.56 -39.78 4.93
N LEU A 96 -4.68 -40.36 5.40
CA LEU A 96 -6.01 -39.75 5.25
C LEU A 96 -6.08 -38.37 5.93
N VAL A 97 -5.57 -38.27 7.16
CA VAL A 97 -5.55 -37.01 7.92
C VAL A 97 -4.68 -35.96 7.22
N LEU A 98 -3.47 -36.33 6.78
CA LEU A 98 -2.58 -35.42 6.06
C LEU A 98 -3.20 -34.92 4.75
N SER A 99 -3.87 -35.81 4.01
CA SER A 99 -4.56 -35.45 2.77
C SER A 99 -5.69 -34.44 3.01
N CYS A 100 -6.49 -34.65 4.07
CA CYS A 100 -7.53 -33.70 4.47
C CYS A 100 -6.97 -32.34 4.89
N VAL A 101 -5.89 -32.34 5.68
CA VAL A 101 -5.21 -31.12 6.11
C VAL A 101 -4.66 -30.35 4.91
N ALA A 102 -3.99 -31.03 3.97
CA ALA A 102 -3.47 -30.41 2.75
C ALA A 102 -4.58 -29.82 1.87
N ALA A 103 -5.72 -30.51 1.73
CA ALA A 103 -6.87 -30.03 0.95
C ALA A 103 -7.44 -28.70 1.49
N ILE A 104 -7.45 -28.52 2.81
CA ILE A 104 -7.92 -27.28 3.45
C ILE A 104 -6.83 -26.19 3.46
N GLN A 105 -5.54 -26.55 3.42
CA GLN A 105 -4.44 -25.59 3.40
C GLN A 105 -4.44 -24.71 2.16
N ALA A 106 -4.61 -25.27 0.96
CA ALA A 106 -4.56 -24.52 -0.29
C ALA A 106 -5.54 -23.32 -0.33
N PRO A 107 -6.85 -23.47 -0.04
CA PRO A 107 -7.77 -22.34 -0.01
C PRO A 107 -7.50 -21.37 1.15
N LEU A 108 -7.04 -21.85 2.32
CA LEU A 108 -6.65 -20.96 3.43
C LEU A 108 -5.47 -20.07 3.04
N ILE A 109 -4.46 -20.65 2.39
CA ILE A 109 -3.31 -19.91 1.87
C ILE A 109 -3.79 -18.89 0.83
N MET A 110 -4.63 -19.31 -0.12
CA MET A 110 -5.17 -18.43 -1.17
C MET A 110 -6.01 -17.28 -0.57
N MET A 111 -6.83 -17.53 0.45
CA MET A 111 -7.56 -16.48 1.17
C MET A 111 -6.62 -15.51 1.89
N SER A 112 -5.56 -16.02 2.51
CA SER A 112 -4.55 -15.19 3.19
C SER A 112 -3.77 -14.31 2.20
N GLN A 113 -3.45 -14.85 1.01
CA GLN A 113 -2.77 -14.15 -0.07
C GLN A 113 -3.66 -13.08 -0.69
N ASN A 114 -4.89 -13.42 -1.08
CA ASN A 114 -5.83 -12.47 -1.68
C ASN A 114 -6.07 -11.24 -0.79
N ARG A 115 -6.12 -11.42 0.53
CA ARG A 115 -6.23 -10.30 1.46
C ARG A 115 -4.95 -9.48 1.56
N GLN A 116 -3.78 -10.12 1.51
CA GLN A 116 -2.52 -9.41 1.54
C GLN A 116 -2.35 -8.57 0.26
N GLU A 117 -2.69 -9.14 -0.90
CA GLU A 117 -2.72 -8.44 -2.18
C GLU A 117 -3.68 -7.24 -2.19
N GLU A 118 -4.87 -7.37 -1.58
CA GLU A 118 -5.79 -6.24 -1.45
C GLU A 118 -5.19 -5.10 -0.62
N LYS A 119 -4.52 -5.42 0.50
CA LYS A 119 -3.83 -4.43 1.32
C LYS A 119 -2.69 -3.76 0.55
N ASP A 120 -1.92 -4.54 -0.19
CA ASP A 120 -0.79 -4.06 -0.97
C ASP A 120 -1.26 -3.18 -2.14
N ARG A 121 -2.38 -3.53 -2.80
CA ARG A 121 -3.02 -2.71 -3.82
C ARG A 121 -3.46 -1.36 -3.27
N ARG A 122 -4.14 -1.34 -2.11
CA ARG A 122 -4.57 -0.08 -1.47
C ARG A 122 -3.37 0.80 -1.08
N ARG A 123 -2.26 0.21 -0.64
CA ARG A 123 -1.01 0.95 -0.39
C ARG A 123 -0.46 1.56 -1.67
N ALA A 124 -0.36 0.78 -2.74
CA ALA A 124 0.13 1.26 -4.03
C ALA A 124 -0.73 2.41 -4.60
N GLU A 125 -2.06 2.33 -4.47
CA GLU A 125 -2.97 3.41 -4.88
C GLU A 125 -2.75 4.69 -4.08
N ASN A 126 -2.51 4.58 -2.77
CA ASN A 126 -2.21 5.74 -1.93
C ASN A 126 -0.85 6.35 -2.27
N ASP A 127 0.17 5.52 -2.45
CA ASP A 127 1.52 5.96 -2.85
C ASP A 127 1.46 6.69 -4.19
N TYR A 128 0.68 6.18 -5.16
CA TYR A 128 0.45 6.84 -6.44
C TYR A 128 -0.18 8.23 -6.27
N LYS A 129 -1.23 8.37 -5.45
CA LYS A 129 -1.87 9.66 -5.18
C LYS A 129 -0.93 10.66 -4.52
N VAL A 130 -0.12 10.22 -3.56
CA VAL A 130 0.89 11.06 -2.90
C VAL A 130 1.95 11.53 -3.89
N ASN A 131 2.41 10.64 -4.77
CA ASN A 131 3.39 10.98 -5.79
C ASN A 131 2.83 12.02 -6.78
N LEU A 132 1.60 11.82 -7.26
CA LEU A 132 0.93 12.78 -8.14
C LEU A 132 0.76 14.15 -7.48
N LYS A 133 0.37 14.18 -6.19
CA LYS A 133 0.27 15.42 -5.42
C LYS A 133 1.62 16.12 -5.30
N THR A 134 2.68 15.35 -5.10
CA THR A 134 4.06 15.87 -4.99
C THR A 134 4.51 16.48 -6.31
N GLU A 135 4.20 15.83 -7.43
CA GLU A 135 4.50 16.33 -8.78
C GLU A 135 3.83 17.70 -9.04
N ILE A 136 2.52 17.81 -8.76
CA ILE A 136 1.78 19.08 -8.90
C ILE A 136 2.37 20.18 -8.00
N MET A 137 2.75 19.84 -6.76
CA MET A 137 3.34 20.80 -5.83
C MET A 137 4.72 21.28 -6.31
N ILE A 138 5.52 20.41 -6.92
CA ILE A 138 6.81 20.78 -7.51
C ILE A 138 6.61 21.72 -8.70
N GLU A 139 5.60 21.48 -9.54
CA GLU A 139 5.27 22.36 -10.67
C GLU A 139 4.85 23.77 -10.18
N ASP A 140 3.97 23.84 -9.18
CA ASP A 140 3.58 25.12 -8.56
C ASP A 140 4.78 25.84 -7.91
N LEU A 141 5.66 25.09 -7.23
CA LEU A 141 6.88 25.65 -6.66
C LEU A 141 7.82 26.20 -7.74
N TYR A 142 7.96 25.48 -8.87
CA TYR A 142 8.76 25.92 -10.01
C TYR A 142 8.24 27.24 -10.58
N ASP A 143 6.92 27.37 -10.75
CA ASP A 143 6.28 28.61 -11.21
C ASP A 143 6.51 29.78 -10.24
N LYS A 144 6.35 29.55 -8.93
CA LYS A 144 6.63 30.57 -7.90
C LYS A 144 8.09 31.00 -7.91
N VAL A 145 9.03 30.06 -8.03
CA VAL A 145 10.47 30.36 -8.11
C VAL A 145 10.77 31.21 -9.34
N ASN A 146 10.23 30.86 -10.51
CA ASN A 146 10.39 31.65 -11.73
C ASN A 146 9.80 33.06 -11.60
N ALA A 147 8.64 33.19 -10.96
CA ALA A 147 8.04 34.49 -10.69
C ALA A 147 8.93 35.37 -9.78
N ILE A 148 9.57 34.76 -8.76
CA ILE A 148 10.53 35.46 -7.89
C ILE A 148 11.78 35.87 -8.68
N LEU A 149 12.34 34.97 -9.49
CA LEU A 149 13.51 35.28 -10.34
C LEU A 149 13.22 36.42 -11.32
N ALA A 150 12.03 36.43 -11.93
CA ALA A 150 11.60 37.53 -12.80
C ALA A 150 11.53 38.88 -12.06
N LYS A 151 11.03 38.89 -10.82
CA LYS A 151 11.03 40.09 -9.97
C LYS A 151 12.43 40.55 -9.62
N GLN A 152 13.34 39.64 -9.25
CA GLN A 152 14.74 39.97 -8.95
C GLN A 152 15.43 40.59 -10.16
N ASN A 153 15.30 40.01 -11.35
CA ASN A 153 15.85 40.56 -12.58
C ASN A 153 15.32 41.97 -12.89
N ALA A 154 14.03 42.23 -12.62
CA ALA A 154 13.45 43.56 -12.79
C ALA A 154 14.01 44.58 -11.79
N LEU A 155 14.17 44.18 -10.53
CA LEU A 155 14.80 44.98 -9.47
C LEU A 155 16.27 45.30 -9.78
N GLU A 156 17.05 44.32 -10.26
CA GLU A 156 18.43 44.54 -10.66
C GLU A 156 18.56 45.56 -11.79
N LYS A 157 17.70 45.49 -12.81
CA LYS A 157 17.66 46.50 -13.89
C LYS A 157 17.37 47.91 -13.35
N GLN A 158 16.44 48.03 -12.40
CA GLN A 158 16.13 49.32 -11.78
C GLN A 158 17.30 49.87 -10.95
N LEU A 159 18.03 49.00 -10.25
CA LEU A 159 19.24 49.39 -9.50
C LEU A 159 20.38 49.81 -10.44
N GLN A 160 20.59 49.10 -11.55
CA GLN A 160 21.57 49.48 -12.57
C GLN A 160 21.23 50.82 -13.23
N GLY A 161 19.96 51.07 -13.55
CA GLY A 161 19.51 52.37 -14.10
C GLY A 161 19.62 53.54 -13.13
N LYS A 162 19.62 53.29 -11.81
CA LYS A 162 19.87 54.30 -10.78
C LYS A 162 21.37 54.60 -10.57
N ASN A 163 22.25 53.65 -10.89
CA ASN A 163 23.70 53.77 -10.69
C ASN A 163 24.48 54.36 -11.87
N THR A 164 23.85 54.64 -13.02
CA THR A 164 24.45 55.49 -14.06
C THR A 164 24.35 56.96 -13.61
N PRO A 165 25.47 57.62 -13.25
CA PRO A 165 25.43 59.01 -12.85
C PRO A 165 25.04 59.86 -14.06
N LYS A 166 24.19 60.88 -13.84
CA LYS A 166 24.10 62.06 -14.70
C LYS A 166 25.50 62.67 -14.81
N SER A 167 26.32 62.20 -15.74
CA SER A 167 27.49 62.93 -16.18
C SER A 167 26.99 63.98 -17.17
N SER A 168 27.07 65.24 -16.71
CA SER A 168 27.48 66.44 -17.49
C SER A 168 26.65 66.75 -18.75
N VAL A 169 25.81 67.78 -18.74
CA VAL A 169 26.16 69.16 -19.19
C VAL A 169 26.84 69.16 -20.55
#